data_AF-X1PUJ2-F1
#
_entry.id   AF-X1PUJ2-F1
#
_cell.length_a   1.000
_cell.length_b   1.000
_cell.length_c   1.000
_cell.angle_alpha   90.00
_cell.angle_beta   90.00
_cell.angle_gamma   90.00
#
_symmetry.space_group_name_H-M   'P 1'
#
loop_
_entity.id
_entity.type
_entity.pdbx_description
1 polymer ?
#
loop_
_entity_poly.entity_id
_entity_poly.type
_entity_poly.pdbx_seq_one_letter_code
_entity_poly.pdbx_strand_id
1 'polypeptide(L)'
;YWHSAAMSNAQRGAWEAYADAVGWKNGLGETINLSGYNHFIRSNASLLAAGGAIVEPGPEEQALPEADETLAVAGDNGTQFLTVAFDIAKLWALETGGYLLVEMCSPQLHTRNSAGSHWRVAAAIAGIDTVGVTSPQDILAPFTLTTNQKIWCRASVIRLDGRVSNKFYAPAFLVGGLLPKYFVTSDPAPVPDCQCNYILGGAFNGKAYYKRATGGFYIWWDGVDTWTISEILGTPGDGFWTLATESPVGVYTLGGTATGAPEVAPGEHPL
;
A
#
# COMPACT_ATOMS: atom_id res chain seq x y z
N TYR A 1 -35.46 2.40 -0.83
CA TYR A 1 -34.96 3.12 -2.03
C TYR A 1 -35.56 2.54 -3.31
N TRP A 2 -35.21 1.32 -3.73
CA TRP A 2 -35.66 0.74 -5.00
C TRP A 2 -37.17 0.79 -5.32
N HIS A 3 -38.04 0.55 -4.33
CA HIS A 3 -39.50 0.58 -4.49
C HIS A 3 -40.15 1.94 -4.13
N SER A 4 -39.36 2.97 -3.82
CA SER A 4 -39.92 4.30 -3.56
C SER A 4 -40.06 5.11 -4.84
N ALA A 5 -40.75 6.26 -4.74
CA ALA A 5 -40.89 7.22 -5.83
C ALA A 5 -39.56 7.83 -6.30
N ALA A 6 -38.46 7.62 -5.56
CA ALA A 6 -37.12 8.04 -5.96
C ALA A 6 -36.61 7.26 -7.19
N MET A 7 -37.10 6.05 -7.43
CA MET A 7 -36.81 5.31 -8.66
C MET A 7 -38.04 5.25 -9.57
N SER A 8 -37.85 5.67 -10.82
CA SER A 8 -38.79 5.47 -11.91
C SER A 8 -38.78 4.02 -12.43
N ASN A 9 -39.84 3.63 -13.14
CA ASN A 9 -39.89 2.33 -13.80
C ASN A 9 -38.83 2.20 -14.90
N ALA A 10 -38.49 3.30 -15.58
CA ALA A 10 -37.44 3.31 -16.60
C ALA A 10 -36.07 3.00 -16.01
N GLN A 11 -35.72 3.63 -14.88
CA GLN A 11 -34.46 3.36 -14.18
C GLN A 11 -34.40 1.91 -13.69
N ARG A 12 -35.50 1.36 -13.14
CA ARG A 12 -35.57 -0.07 -12.77
C ARG A 12 -35.37 -0.96 -13.99
N GLY A 13 -36.02 -0.66 -15.11
CA GLY A 13 -35.87 -1.39 -16.36
C GLY A 13 -34.43 -1.39 -16.89
N ALA A 14 -33.69 -0.28 -16.74
CA ALA A 14 -32.28 -0.22 -17.13
C ALA A 14 -31.40 -1.15 -16.30
N TRP A 15 -31.64 -1.25 -14.99
CA TRP A 15 -30.96 -2.23 -14.13
C TRP A 15 -31.32 -3.67 -14.47
N GLU A 16 -32.57 -3.95 -14.86
CA GLU A 16 -32.96 -5.30 -15.34
C GLU A 16 -32.29 -5.63 -16.69
N ALA A 17 -32.18 -4.67 -17.60
CA ALA A 17 -31.43 -4.87 -18.85
C ALA A 17 -29.95 -5.19 -18.59
N TYR A 18 -29.34 -4.53 -17.59
CA TYR A 18 -27.98 -4.82 -17.14
C TYR A 18 -27.84 -6.21 -16.51
N ALA A 19 -28.81 -6.61 -15.71
CA ALA A 19 -28.89 -7.96 -15.14
C ALA A 19 -28.97 -9.07 -16.21
N ASP A 20 -29.73 -8.84 -17.28
CA ASP A 20 -29.87 -9.80 -18.38
C ASP A 20 -28.57 -9.94 -19.20
N ALA A 21 -27.81 -8.86 -19.33
CA ALA A 21 -26.58 -8.82 -20.12
C ALA A 21 -25.33 -9.31 -19.35
N VAL A 22 -25.28 -9.12 -18.04
CA VAL A 22 -24.07 -9.37 -17.24
C VAL A 22 -24.15 -10.67 -16.44
N GLY A 23 -23.45 -11.69 -16.94
CA GLY A 23 -23.27 -12.96 -16.23
C GLY A 23 -22.35 -12.83 -15.01
N TRP A 24 -22.78 -13.36 -13.87
CA TRP A 24 -22.02 -13.44 -12.63
C TRP A 24 -21.47 -14.85 -12.39
N LYS A 25 -20.33 -15.00 -11.73
CA LYS A 25 -19.80 -16.33 -11.37
C LYS A 25 -20.12 -16.70 -9.92
N ASN A 26 -20.72 -17.87 -9.70
CA ASN A 26 -20.91 -18.39 -8.35
C ASN A 26 -19.61 -18.96 -7.77
N GLY A 27 -19.63 -19.40 -6.50
CA GLY A 27 -18.45 -19.98 -5.83
C GLY A 27 -17.91 -21.28 -6.45
N LEU A 28 -18.65 -21.90 -7.38
CA LEU A 28 -18.25 -23.08 -8.15
C LEU A 28 -17.76 -22.73 -9.57
N GLY A 29 -17.80 -21.45 -9.95
CA GLY A 29 -17.37 -20.97 -11.28
C GLY A 29 -18.46 -21.03 -12.35
N GLU A 30 -19.70 -21.36 -12.01
CA GLU A 30 -20.83 -21.37 -12.93
C GLU A 30 -21.37 -19.97 -13.17
N THR A 31 -21.87 -19.70 -14.38
CA THR A 31 -22.53 -18.42 -14.66
C THR A 31 -23.96 -18.44 -14.09
N ILE A 32 -24.28 -17.43 -13.29
CA ILE A 32 -25.62 -17.11 -12.79
C ILE A 32 -25.95 -15.68 -13.20
N ASN A 33 -27.23 -15.36 -13.39
CA ASN A 33 -27.67 -13.99 -13.60
C ASN A 33 -28.31 -13.47 -12.31
N LEU A 34 -27.92 -12.27 -11.89
CA LEU A 34 -28.54 -11.59 -10.76
C LEU A 34 -29.71 -10.75 -11.30
N SER A 35 -30.72 -10.46 -10.49
CA SER A 35 -31.76 -9.50 -10.87
C SER A 35 -31.24 -8.07 -10.89
N GLY A 36 -31.95 -7.16 -11.57
CA GLY A 36 -31.61 -5.74 -11.59
C GLY A 36 -31.57 -5.13 -10.19
N TYR A 37 -32.50 -5.53 -9.32
CA TYR A 37 -32.47 -5.18 -7.89
C TYR A 37 -31.16 -5.58 -7.20
N ASN A 38 -30.68 -6.81 -7.43
CA ASN A 38 -29.44 -7.29 -6.83
C ASN A 38 -28.21 -6.55 -7.38
N HIS A 39 -28.19 -6.23 -8.68
CA HIS A 39 -27.16 -5.38 -9.27
C HIS A 39 -27.18 -3.96 -8.70
N PHE A 40 -28.35 -3.37 -8.51
CA PHE A 40 -28.51 -2.05 -7.90
C PHE A 40 -27.94 -2.02 -6.48
N ILE A 41 -28.29 -3.01 -5.64
CA ILE A 41 -27.77 -3.10 -4.26
C ILE A 41 -26.26 -3.26 -4.26
N ARG A 42 -25.74 -4.23 -5.03
CA ARG A 42 -24.29 -4.51 -5.10
C ARG A 42 -23.49 -3.27 -5.47
N SER A 43 -23.98 -2.55 -6.47
CA SER A 43 -23.37 -1.34 -7.02
C SER A 43 -23.40 -0.20 -6.03
N ASN A 44 -24.60 0.16 -5.56
CA ASN A 44 -24.79 1.31 -4.67
C ASN A 44 -24.25 1.07 -3.25
N ALA A 45 -24.27 -0.16 -2.73
CA ALA A 45 -23.63 -0.45 -1.45
C ALA A 45 -22.11 -0.24 -1.50
N SER A 46 -21.46 -0.63 -2.60
CA SER A 46 -20.02 -0.41 -2.80
C SER A 46 -19.71 1.08 -2.96
N LEU A 47 -20.56 1.80 -3.71
CA LEU A 47 -20.43 3.23 -3.93
C LEU A 47 -20.59 4.03 -2.63
N LEU A 48 -21.58 3.69 -1.81
CA LEU A 48 -21.77 4.26 -0.47
C LEU A 48 -20.59 3.95 0.46
N ALA A 49 -20.05 2.73 0.42
CA ALA A 49 -18.84 2.38 1.17
C ALA A 49 -17.61 3.17 0.71
N ALA A 50 -17.59 3.60 -0.55
CA ALA A 50 -16.56 4.49 -1.11
C ALA A 50 -16.80 5.99 -0.84
N GLY A 51 -17.91 6.34 -0.16
CA GLY A 51 -18.30 7.73 0.08
C GLY A 51 -18.99 8.42 -1.10
N GLY A 52 -19.33 7.68 -2.15
CA GLY A 52 -20.13 8.18 -3.28
C GLY A 52 -21.62 8.26 -2.97
N ALA A 53 -22.37 8.90 -3.87
CA ALA A 53 -23.83 9.01 -3.79
C ALA A 53 -24.52 7.87 -4.56
N ILE A 54 -25.78 7.56 -4.22
CA ILE A 54 -26.56 6.54 -4.94
C ILE A 54 -26.72 6.95 -6.41
N VAL A 55 -26.41 6.02 -7.32
CA VAL A 55 -26.70 6.12 -8.75
C VAL A 55 -28.02 5.41 -9.03
N GLU A 56 -29.01 6.20 -9.41
CA GLU A 56 -30.35 5.76 -9.75
C GLU A 56 -30.49 5.20 -11.18
N PRO A 57 -29.98 5.88 -12.24
CA PRO A 57 -30.05 5.31 -13.58
C PRO A 57 -29.23 4.02 -13.65
N GLY A 58 -29.80 3.01 -14.31
CA GLY A 58 -29.05 1.81 -14.65
C GLY A 58 -27.92 2.12 -15.63
N PRO A 59 -26.83 1.35 -15.64
CA PRO A 59 -25.72 1.58 -16.55
C PRO A 59 -26.14 1.42 -18.01
N GLU A 60 -25.69 2.32 -18.89
CA GLU A 60 -25.86 2.17 -20.33
C GLU A 60 -24.88 1.13 -20.90
N GLU A 61 -23.66 1.09 -20.38
CA GLU A 61 -22.65 0.12 -20.75
C GLU A 61 -22.92 -1.24 -20.09
N GLN A 62 -23.13 -2.26 -20.92
CA GLN A 62 -23.60 -3.60 -20.50
C GLN A 62 -22.45 -4.57 -20.18
N ALA A 63 -21.44 -4.09 -19.47
CA ALA A 63 -20.25 -4.87 -19.12
C ALA A 63 -19.72 -4.52 -17.73
N LEU A 64 -19.08 -5.46 -17.06
CA LEU A 64 -18.37 -5.16 -15.81
C LEU A 64 -17.16 -4.25 -16.09
N PRO A 65 -16.83 -3.31 -15.19
CA PRO A 65 -15.57 -2.59 -15.25
C PRO A 65 -14.39 -3.57 -15.19
N GLU A 66 -13.35 -3.25 -15.95
CA GLU A 66 -12.11 -4.02 -15.97
C GLU A 66 -11.42 -4.00 -14.59
N ALA A 67 -10.80 -5.12 -14.21
CA ALA A 67 -9.93 -5.17 -13.05
C ALA A 67 -8.59 -4.46 -13.34
N ASP A 68 -7.86 -4.17 -12.26
CA ASP A 68 -6.47 -3.72 -12.35
C ASP A 68 -5.55 -4.89 -12.00
N GLU A 69 -4.87 -5.42 -13.03
CA GLU A 69 -3.93 -6.54 -12.91
C GLU A 69 -2.61 -6.13 -12.24
N THR A 70 -2.34 -4.83 -12.13
CA THR A 70 -1.10 -4.29 -11.55
C THR A 70 -1.22 -3.98 -10.05
N LEU A 71 -2.40 -4.23 -9.44
CA LEU A 71 -2.65 -3.97 -8.03
C LEU A 71 -1.61 -4.66 -7.15
N ALA A 72 -0.81 -3.87 -6.45
CA ALA A 72 0.16 -4.33 -5.47
C ALA A 72 -0.03 -3.59 -4.16
N VAL A 73 0.12 -4.30 -3.04
CA VAL A 73 0.03 -3.71 -1.71
C VAL A 73 1.20 -4.20 -0.87
N ALA A 74 1.83 -3.26 -0.18
CA ALA A 74 2.76 -3.53 0.90
C ALA A 74 2.23 -2.90 2.19
N GLY A 75 2.67 -3.37 3.35
CA GLY A 75 2.27 -2.82 4.64
C GLY A 75 3.45 -2.79 5.60
N ASP A 76 3.49 -1.75 6.42
CA ASP A 76 4.61 -1.44 7.31
C ASP A 76 4.12 -1.32 8.77
N ASN A 77 4.74 -2.07 9.68
CA ASN A 77 4.35 -2.08 11.10
C ASN A 77 4.82 -0.86 11.89
N GLY A 78 5.82 -0.11 11.43
CA GLY A 78 6.32 1.08 12.10
C GLY A 78 5.41 2.27 11.83
N THR A 79 4.98 2.41 10.58
CA THR A 79 4.13 3.50 10.12
C THR A 79 2.63 3.17 10.20
N GLN A 80 2.27 1.88 10.25
CA GLN A 80 0.89 1.38 10.20
C GLN A 80 0.14 1.75 8.91
N PHE A 81 0.87 2.03 7.83
CA PHE A 81 0.31 2.30 6.50
C PHE A 81 0.41 1.08 5.58
N LEU A 82 -0.53 1.04 4.63
CA LEU A 82 -0.52 0.22 3.43
C LEU A 82 -0.12 1.11 2.26
N THR A 83 0.95 0.75 1.54
CA THR A 83 1.31 1.38 0.27
C THR A 83 0.61 0.63 -0.86
N VAL A 84 -0.38 1.26 -1.47
CA VAL A 84 -1.23 0.67 -2.51
C VAL A 84 -0.82 1.23 -3.87
N ALA A 85 -0.27 0.36 -4.73
CA ALA A 85 0.08 0.67 -6.12
C ALA A 85 -0.99 0.11 -7.07
N PHE A 86 -1.27 0.87 -8.13
CA PHE A 86 -2.32 0.59 -9.12
C PHE A 86 -2.02 1.34 -10.42
N ASP A 87 -2.67 0.95 -11.51
CA ASP A 87 -2.50 1.53 -12.83
C ASP A 87 -3.33 2.82 -12.96
N ILE A 88 -2.62 3.95 -13.02
CA ILE A 88 -3.21 5.28 -13.17
C ILE A 88 -3.83 5.51 -14.56
N ALA A 89 -3.56 4.63 -15.54
CA ALA A 89 -4.13 4.71 -16.88
C ALA A 89 -5.52 4.06 -16.97
N LYS A 90 -5.96 3.33 -15.94
CA LYS A 90 -7.30 2.72 -15.92
C LYS A 90 -8.38 3.80 -15.91
N LEU A 91 -9.48 3.54 -16.63
CA LEU A 91 -10.54 4.53 -16.83
C LEU A 91 -11.13 5.08 -15.52
N TRP A 92 -11.22 4.25 -14.46
CA TRP A 92 -11.72 4.70 -13.16
C TRP A 92 -10.81 5.76 -12.51
N ALA A 93 -9.50 5.72 -12.77
CA ALA A 93 -8.51 6.62 -12.18
C ALA A 93 -8.56 8.01 -12.86
N LEU A 94 -9.05 8.06 -14.10
CA LEU A 94 -9.15 9.24 -14.95
C LEU A 94 -10.57 9.83 -14.99
N GLU A 95 -11.47 9.38 -14.12
CA GLU A 95 -12.84 9.88 -14.05
C GLU A 95 -13.22 10.32 -12.62
N THR A 96 -13.79 11.51 -12.48
CA THR A 96 -14.38 11.96 -11.21
C THR A 96 -15.62 11.13 -10.91
N GLY A 97 -15.70 10.60 -9.68
CA GLY A 97 -16.77 9.69 -9.25
C GLY A 97 -16.49 8.21 -9.58
N GLY A 98 -15.36 7.91 -10.21
CA GLY A 98 -14.75 6.59 -10.19
C GLY A 98 -14.00 6.35 -8.87
N TYR A 99 -13.95 5.10 -8.41
CA TYR A 99 -13.25 4.74 -7.18
C TYR A 99 -12.54 3.39 -7.29
N LEU A 100 -11.39 3.25 -6.63
CA LEU A 100 -10.82 1.96 -6.25
C LEU A 100 -11.11 1.72 -4.78
N LEU A 101 -12.03 0.78 -4.50
CA LEU A 101 -12.39 0.40 -3.14
C LEU A 101 -11.47 -0.74 -2.67
N VAL A 102 -10.54 -0.43 -1.77
CA VAL A 102 -9.54 -1.34 -1.24
C VAL A 102 -10.00 -1.91 0.09
N GLU A 103 -9.94 -3.23 0.24
CA GLU A 103 -10.25 -3.94 1.48
C GLU A 103 -9.06 -4.78 1.94
N MET A 104 -8.86 -4.85 3.24
CA MET A 104 -7.83 -5.64 3.89
C MET A 104 -8.48 -6.74 4.75
N CYS A 105 -7.93 -7.95 4.69
CA CYS A 105 -8.29 -9.05 5.58
C CYS A 105 -7.63 -8.89 6.96
N SER A 106 -8.22 -9.45 8.01
CA SER A 106 -7.55 -9.51 9.32
C SER A 106 -6.18 -10.20 9.22
N PRO A 107 -5.12 -9.63 9.84
CA PRO A 107 -3.78 -10.21 9.79
C PRO A 107 -3.76 -11.68 10.25
N GLN A 108 -3.00 -12.52 9.53
CA GLN A 108 -2.83 -13.94 9.87
C GLN A 108 -1.36 -14.27 10.16
N LEU A 109 -1.10 -15.43 10.74
CA LEU A 109 0.26 -15.98 10.84
C LEU A 109 0.86 -16.22 9.45
N HIS A 110 2.18 -15.99 9.30
CA HIS A 110 2.89 -16.17 8.02
C HIS A 110 2.72 -17.55 7.36
N THR A 111 2.42 -18.59 8.16
CA THR A 111 2.23 -19.97 7.70
C THR A 111 0.87 -20.21 7.03
N ARG A 112 -0.08 -19.27 7.12
CA ARG A 112 -1.39 -19.42 6.48
C ARG A 112 -1.32 -19.18 4.97
N ASN A 113 -2.06 -19.98 4.21
CA ASN A 113 -2.10 -19.90 2.74
C ASN A 113 -3.41 -19.33 2.20
N SER A 114 -4.38 -19.07 3.08
CA SER A 114 -5.67 -18.49 2.74
C SER A 114 -5.96 -17.30 3.64
N ALA A 115 -6.62 -16.29 3.07
CA ALA A 115 -7.16 -15.18 3.83
C ALA A 115 -8.20 -15.64 4.85
N GLY A 116 -8.34 -14.90 5.94
CA GLY A 116 -9.46 -15.04 6.87
C GLY A 116 -10.78 -14.55 6.28
N SER A 117 -11.87 -14.79 7.01
CA SER A 117 -13.22 -14.38 6.62
C SER A 117 -13.52 -12.90 6.90
N HIS A 118 -12.76 -12.25 7.79
CA HIS A 118 -13.01 -10.87 8.21
C HIS A 118 -12.27 -9.88 7.32
N TRP A 119 -13.02 -9.03 6.61
CA TRP A 119 -12.51 -7.98 5.72
C TRP A 119 -13.03 -6.62 6.18
N ARG A 120 -12.18 -5.59 6.08
CA ARG A 120 -12.56 -4.19 6.32
C ARG A 120 -12.12 -3.34 5.15
N VAL A 121 -12.91 -2.30 4.84
CA VAL A 121 -12.50 -1.25 3.91
C VAL A 121 -11.28 -0.54 4.49
N ALA A 122 -10.19 -0.51 3.73
CA ALA A 122 -8.97 0.21 4.07
C ALA A 122 -9.02 1.62 3.49
N ALA A 123 -9.41 1.75 2.23
CA ALA A 123 -9.59 3.04 1.56
C ALA A 123 -10.58 2.96 0.41
N ALA A 124 -11.08 4.13 0.04
CA ALA A 124 -11.68 4.40 -1.24
C ALA A 124 -10.85 5.50 -1.92
N ILE A 125 -10.13 5.11 -2.96
CA ILE A 125 -9.25 6.02 -3.71
C ILE A 125 -10.10 6.60 -4.84
N ALA A 126 -10.37 7.89 -4.80
CA ALA A 126 -11.17 8.58 -5.81
C ALA A 126 -10.34 8.85 -7.07
N GLY A 127 -10.93 8.58 -8.23
CA GLY A 127 -10.40 9.03 -9.51
C GLY A 127 -10.45 10.56 -9.63
N ILE A 128 -9.59 11.10 -10.50
CA ILE A 128 -9.49 12.54 -10.73
C ILE A 128 -9.49 12.77 -12.24
N ASP A 129 -10.51 13.47 -12.75
CA ASP A 129 -10.59 13.83 -14.16
C ASP A 129 -9.31 14.53 -14.64
N THR A 130 -8.92 14.25 -15.88
CA THR A 130 -7.83 14.91 -16.62
C THR A 130 -6.41 14.66 -16.09
N VAL A 131 -6.19 14.75 -14.78
CA VAL A 131 -4.85 14.63 -14.16
C VAL A 131 -4.56 13.19 -13.72
N GLY A 132 -5.60 12.42 -13.42
CA GLY A 132 -5.48 11.08 -12.84
C GLY A 132 -5.10 11.13 -11.36
N VAL A 133 -5.52 10.12 -10.61
CA VAL A 133 -5.04 9.92 -9.24
C VAL A 133 -3.59 9.40 -9.26
N THR A 134 -2.77 9.83 -8.28
CA THR A 134 -1.37 9.40 -8.19
C THR A 134 -1.23 8.01 -7.58
N SER A 135 -0.18 7.29 -7.96
CA SER A 135 0.15 5.97 -7.43
C SER A 135 1.66 5.87 -7.14
N PRO A 136 2.10 5.23 -6.04
CA PRO A 136 1.28 4.60 -5.00
C PRO A 136 0.63 5.60 -4.03
N GLN A 137 -0.35 5.12 -3.26
CA GLN A 137 -1.01 5.85 -2.16
C GLN A 137 -0.70 5.19 -0.82
N ASP A 138 -0.42 6.00 0.21
CA ASP A 138 -0.27 5.52 1.59
C ASP A 138 -1.61 5.61 2.34
N ILE A 139 -2.12 4.46 2.73
CA ILE A 139 -3.46 4.28 3.32
C ILE A 139 -3.32 3.72 4.73
N LEU A 140 -3.98 4.34 5.72
CA LEU A 140 -3.93 3.83 7.09
C LEU A 140 -4.49 2.40 7.14
N ALA A 141 -3.74 1.46 7.72
CA ALA A 141 -4.20 0.08 7.81
C ALA A 141 -5.42 -0.03 8.74
N PRO A 142 -6.52 -0.69 8.32
CA PRO A 142 -7.72 -0.86 9.15
C PRO A 142 -7.56 -1.87 10.29
N PHE A 143 -6.43 -2.57 10.31
CA PHE A 143 -5.98 -3.45 11.38
C PHE A 143 -4.55 -3.10 11.75
N THR A 144 -4.20 -3.22 13.03
CA THR A 144 -2.82 -3.06 13.48
C THR A 144 -1.92 -4.10 12.80
N LEU A 145 -0.87 -3.61 12.17
CA LEU A 145 0.14 -4.41 11.50
C LEU A 145 1.23 -4.81 12.49
N THR A 146 1.57 -6.09 12.54
CA THR A 146 2.72 -6.61 13.29
C THR A 146 3.62 -7.39 12.35
N THR A 147 4.93 -7.31 12.56
CA THR A 147 5.93 -8.03 11.76
C THR A 147 5.58 -9.52 11.63
N ASN A 148 5.87 -10.08 10.46
CA ASN A 148 5.72 -11.51 10.17
C ASN A 148 4.26 -12.00 10.20
N GLN A 149 3.30 -11.07 10.08
CA GLN A 149 1.92 -11.41 9.73
C GLN A 149 1.77 -11.45 8.22
N LYS A 150 0.94 -12.37 7.71
CA LYS A 150 0.56 -12.39 6.30
C LYS A 150 -0.76 -11.67 6.09
N ILE A 151 -0.78 -10.77 5.12
CA ILE A 151 -1.92 -9.94 4.78
C ILE A 151 -2.37 -10.26 3.36
N TRP A 152 -3.68 -10.24 3.17
CA TRP A 152 -4.31 -10.24 1.86
C TRP A 152 -5.13 -8.96 1.72
N CYS A 153 -4.95 -8.31 0.58
CA CYS A 153 -5.76 -7.18 0.17
C CYS A 153 -6.50 -7.52 -1.11
N ARG A 154 -7.71 -6.99 -1.25
CA ARG A 154 -8.52 -7.09 -2.47
C ARG A 154 -9.07 -5.72 -2.81
N ALA A 155 -9.39 -5.51 -4.07
CA ALA A 155 -10.05 -4.28 -4.50
C ALA A 155 -11.19 -4.55 -5.47
N SER A 156 -12.03 -3.54 -5.65
CA SER A 156 -13.00 -3.45 -6.75
C SER A 156 -12.95 -2.06 -7.34
N VAL A 157 -13.03 -2.00 -8.67
CA VAL A 157 -13.22 -0.76 -9.41
C VAL A 157 -14.70 -0.42 -9.40
N ILE A 158 -15.00 0.85 -9.11
CA ILE A 158 -16.33 1.45 -9.20
C ILE A 158 -16.23 2.54 -10.26
N ARG A 159 -17.15 2.53 -11.22
CA ARG A 159 -17.24 3.56 -12.26
C ARG A 159 -18.27 4.62 -11.87
N LEU A 160 -18.16 5.81 -12.45
CA LEU A 160 -19.12 6.92 -12.23
C LEU A 160 -20.59 6.52 -12.49
N ASP A 161 -20.82 5.62 -13.45
CA ASP A 161 -22.16 5.09 -13.79
C ASP A 161 -22.69 4.04 -12.80
N GLY A 162 -22.00 3.84 -11.67
CA GLY A 162 -22.37 2.92 -10.61
C GLY A 162 -21.91 1.48 -10.84
N ARG A 163 -21.36 1.12 -12.01
CA ARG A 163 -20.90 -0.25 -12.21
C ARG A 163 -19.71 -0.58 -11.31
N VAL A 164 -19.69 -1.82 -10.82
CA VAL A 164 -18.62 -2.34 -9.95
C VAL A 164 -18.02 -3.59 -10.56
N SER A 165 -16.69 -3.71 -10.57
CA SER A 165 -15.97 -4.89 -11.05
C SER A 165 -16.14 -6.08 -10.12
N ASN A 166 -15.73 -7.28 -10.57
CA ASN A 166 -15.42 -8.35 -9.62
C ASN A 166 -14.33 -7.91 -8.65
N LYS A 167 -14.31 -8.52 -7.46
CA LYS A 167 -13.17 -8.33 -6.55
C LYS A 167 -11.94 -9.01 -7.17
N PHE A 168 -10.83 -8.29 -7.21
CA PHE A 168 -9.53 -8.82 -7.62
C PHE A 168 -8.54 -8.67 -6.46
N TYR A 169 -7.52 -9.51 -6.45
CA TYR A 169 -6.62 -9.67 -5.31
C TYR A 169 -5.24 -9.14 -5.65
N ALA A 170 -4.67 -8.36 -4.73
CA ALA A 170 -3.24 -8.12 -4.75
C ALA A 170 -2.50 -9.40 -4.33
N PRO A 171 -1.23 -9.58 -4.74
CA PRO A 171 -0.37 -10.59 -4.14
C PRO A 171 -0.36 -10.45 -2.61
N ALA A 172 -0.49 -11.58 -1.90
CA ALA A 172 -0.36 -11.58 -0.45
C ALA A 172 1.06 -11.22 -0.06
N PHE A 173 1.22 -10.43 1.00
CA PHE A 173 2.53 -10.01 1.49
C PHE A 173 2.69 -10.38 2.97
N LEU A 174 3.94 -10.58 3.39
CA LEU A 174 4.26 -10.55 4.80
C LEU A 174 4.45 -9.10 5.19
N VAL A 175 3.85 -8.67 6.30
CA VAL A 175 4.18 -7.40 6.94
C VAL A 175 5.66 -7.47 7.27
N GLY A 176 6.44 -6.85 6.40
CA GLY A 176 7.75 -6.39 6.75
C GLY A 176 7.52 -5.19 7.63
N GLY A 177 8.03 -5.24 8.86
CA GLY A 177 8.62 -3.99 9.29
C GLY A 177 9.70 -3.64 8.29
N LEU A 178 9.99 -2.36 8.15
CA LEU A 178 11.38 -1.98 8.01
C LEU A 178 12.11 -2.54 9.25
N LEU A 179 12.40 -3.85 9.25
CA LEU A 179 13.22 -4.48 10.27
C LEU A 179 14.51 -3.66 10.28
N PRO A 180 14.92 -3.12 11.44
CA PRO A 180 16.27 -2.64 11.61
C PRO A 180 17.20 -3.71 11.03
N LYS A 181 17.82 -3.37 9.90
CA LYS A 181 18.86 -4.25 9.36
C LYS A 181 20.11 -4.08 10.20
N TYR A 182 20.28 -2.87 10.72
CA TYR A 182 21.37 -2.51 11.59
C TYR A 182 20.89 -1.65 12.74
N PHE A 183 21.68 -1.63 13.80
CA PHE A 183 21.61 -0.61 14.84
C PHE A 183 22.98 0.02 15.04
N VAL A 184 22.98 1.26 15.51
CA VAL A 184 24.19 2.04 15.78
C VAL A 184 24.26 2.37 17.26
N THR A 185 25.36 1.99 17.88
CA THR A 185 25.68 2.24 19.29
C THR A 185 27.05 2.88 19.44
N SER A 186 27.28 3.64 20.50
CA SER A 186 28.61 4.14 20.86
C SER A 186 28.65 4.43 22.36
N ASP A 187 29.78 4.17 22.99
CA ASP A 187 30.09 4.66 24.33
C ASP A 187 31.51 5.23 24.33
N PRO A 188 31.72 6.54 24.52
CA PRO A 188 30.70 7.58 24.77
C PRO A 188 29.79 7.85 23.55
N ALA A 189 28.65 8.50 23.79
CA ALA A 189 27.70 8.87 22.73
C ALA A 189 28.38 9.74 21.65
N PRO A 190 28.07 9.51 20.35
CA PRO A 190 28.69 10.25 19.27
C PRO A 190 28.07 11.64 19.17
N VAL A 191 28.85 12.59 18.65
CA VAL A 191 28.36 13.94 18.34
C VAL A 191 28.68 14.22 16.87
N PRO A 192 27.69 14.52 16.01
CA PRO A 192 26.24 14.52 16.27
C PRO A 192 25.68 13.12 16.62
N ASP A 193 24.50 13.06 17.24
CA ASP A 193 23.90 11.78 17.62
C ASP A 193 23.43 11.00 16.39
N CYS A 194 24.08 9.89 16.10
CA CYS A 194 23.70 8.94 15.05
C CYS A 194 23.19 7.60 15.60
N GLN A 195 23.01 7.45 16.92
CA GLN A 195 22.57 6.20 17.54
C GLN A 195 21.09 5.94 17.26
N CYS A 196 20.77 4.77 16.71
CA CYS A 196 19.41 4.26 16.58
C CYS A 196 19.39 2.91 15.85
N ASN A 197 18.19 2.42 15.61
CA ASN A 197 17.90 1.45 14.56
C ASN A 197 17.94 2.10 13.16
N TYR A 198 18.49 1.37 12.19
CA TYR A 198 18.62 1.75 10.79
C TYR A 198 17.94 0.72 9.89
N ILE A 199 17.15 1.24 8.97
CA ILE A 199 16.25 0.49 8.11
C ILE A 199 16.66 0.63 6.65
N LEU A 200 16.29 -0.33 5.80
CA LEU A 200 16.59 -0.25 4.37
C LEU A 200 15.99 1.03 3.76
N GLY A 201 16.85 1.87 3.19
CA GLY A 201 16.45 3.12 2.55
C GLY A 201 16.27 2.98 1.04
N GLY A 202 17.01 2.08 0.40
CA GLY A 202 17.02 1.87 -1.05
C GLY A 202 18.40 1.45 -1.53
N ALA A 203 18.75 1.79 -2.78
CA ALA A 203 20.08 1.57 -3.35
C ALA A 203 20.77 2.90 -3.69
N PHE A 204 22.07 3.00 -3.43
CA PHE A 204 22.94 4.15 -3.74
C PHE A 204 24.33 3.63 -4.12
N ASN A 205 24.91 4.17 -5.20
CA ASN A 205 26.22 3.74 -5.75
C ASN A 205 26.39 2.22 -5.87
N GLY A 206 25.34 1.52 -6.30
CA GLY A 206 25.37 0.07 -6.54
C GLY A 206 25.26 -0.81 -5.29
N LYS A 207 25.12 -0.24 -4.09
CA LYS A 207 24.84 -0.99 -2.85
C LYS A 207 23.57 -0.48 -2.16
N ALA A 208 23.04 -1.27 -1.23
CA ALA A 208 21.95 -0.81 -0.38
C ALA A 208 22.42 0.30 0.57
N TYR A 209 21.62 1.35 0.76
CA TYR A 209 21.80 2.32 1.84
C TYR A 209 20.72 2.14 2.90
N TYR A 210 21.02 2.63 4.10
CA TYR A 210 20.15 2.52 5.26
C TYR A 210 19.86 3.90 5.81
N LYS A 211 18.65 4.14 6.27
CA LYS A 211 18.23 5.39 6.90
C LYS A 211 17.91 5.14 8.36
N ARG A 212 18.21 6.10 9.23
CA ARG A 212 17.84 6.06 10.65
C ARG A 212 16.32 6.03 10.78
N ALA A 213 15.80 5.16 11.64
CA ALA A 213 14.35 4.98 11.81
C ALA A 213 13.63 6.26 12.26
N THR A 214 14.30 7.13 13.02
CA THR A 214 13.77 8.42 13.49
C THR A 214 14.09 9.58 12.54
N GLY A 215 14.70 9.32 11.37
CA GLY A 215 15.15 10.34 10.43
C GLY A 215 16.53 10.94 10.76
N GLY A 216 17.04 11.76 9.83
CA GLY A 216 18.22 12.60 10.04
C GLY A 216 19.59 11.98 9.76
N PHE A 217 19.73 10.65 9.66
CA PHE A 217 21.02 10.00 9.36
C PHE A 217 20.89 8.84 8.38
N TYR A 218 21.98 8.56 7.67
CA TYR A 218 22.10 7.50 6.67
C TYR A 218 23.40 6.71 6.83
N ILE A 219 23.37 5.43 6.48
CA ILE A 219 24.55 4.58 6.24
C ILE A 219 24.58 4.28 4.74
N TRP A 220 25.62 4.71 4.03
CA TRP A 220 25.67 4.61 2.57
C TRP A 220 27.06 4.28 2.06
N TRP A 221 27.11 3.72 0.85
CA TRP A 221 28.35 3.33 0.18
C TRP A 221 28.86 4.45 -0.73
N ASP A 222 30.14 4.78 -0.63
CA ASP A 222 30.77 5.83 -1.44
C ASP A 222 30.90 5.47 -2.93
N GLY A 223 30.81 4.20 -3.27
CA GLY A 223 30.96 3.67 -4.63
C GLY A 223 32.31 3.01 -4.89
N VAL A 224 33.23 3.03 -3.93
CA VAL A 224 34.58 2.51 -4.08
C VAL A 224 34.86 1.41 -3.05
N ASP A 225 35.11 1.79 -1.79
CA ASP A 225 35.54 0.88 -0.73
C ASP A 225 35.05 1.27 0.68
N THR A 226 34.28 2.35 0.80
CA THR A 226 33.98 2.97 2.10
C THR A 226 32.49 3.13 2.35
N TRP A 227 32.04 2.66 3.53
CA TRP A 227 30.75 2.99 4.10
C TRP A 227 30.83 4.28 4.90
N THR A 228 29.79 5.13 4.82
CA THR A 228 29.73 6.42 5.51
C THR A 228 28.43 6.55 6.31
N ILE A 229 28.53 7.02 7.55
CA ILE A 229 27.42 7.50 8.36
C ILE A 229 27.38 9.02 8.29
N SER A 230 26.31 9.62 7.78
CA SER A 230 26.17 11.07 7.70
C SER A 230 24.71 11.53 7.72
N GLU A 231 24.50 12.82 7.96
CA GLU A 231 23.15 13.41 8.01
C GLU A 231 22.44 13.44 6.67
N ILE A 232 23.21 13.49 5.58
CA ILE A 232 22.72 13.62 4.21
C ILE A 232 23.23 12.43 3.39
N LEU A 233 22.33 11.70 2.74
CA LEU A 233 22.70 10.61 1.85
C LEU A 233 23.67 11.11 0.76
N GLY A 234 24.80 10.43 0.61
CA GLY A 234 25.78 10.70 -0.46
C GLY A 234 26.73 11.86 -0.18
N THR A 235 26.59 12.58 0.94
CA THR A 235 27.49 13.68 1.32
C THR A 235 27.95 13.48 2.77
N PRO A 236 29.26 13.41 3.05
CA PRO A 236 29.76 13.30 4.42
C PRO A 236 29.30 14.47 5.31
N GLY A 237 29.21 15.69 4.77
CA GLY A 237 28.84 16.86 5.56
C GLY A 237 29.93 17.20 6.59
N ASP A 238 29.56 17.94 7.64
CA ASP A 238 30.51 18.39 8.65
C ASP A 238 30.88 17.30 9.66
N GLY A 239 29.91 16.53 10.16
CA GLY A 239 30.12 15.45 11.14
C GLY A 239 29.74 14.08 10.56
N PHE A 240 30.73 13.23 10.32
CA PHE A 240 30.50 11.90 9.74
C PHE A 240 31.46 10.85 10.28
N TRP A 241 31.17 9.60 9.96
CA TRP A 241 32.06 8.47 10.25
C TRP A 241 32.18 7.57 9.04
N THR A 242 33.32 6.88 8.90
CA THR A 242 33.62 6.01 7.76
C THR A 242 34.09 4.62 8.18
N LEU A 243 33.86 3.62 7.32
CA LEU A 243 34.33 2.25 7.51
C LEU A 243 34.76 1.66 6.15
N ALA A 244 36.06 1.41 5.99
CA ALA A 244 36.64 0.88 4.75
C ALA A 244 36.62 -0.66 4.76
N THR A 245 35.44 -1.26 4.59
CA THR A 245 35.24 -2.71 4.53
C THR A 245 34.15 -3.06 3.52
N GLU A 246 34.04 -4.34 3.15
CA GLU A 246 32.99 -4.78 2.21
C GLU A 246 31.57 -4.68 2.80
N SER A 247 31.45 -4.69 4.14
CA SER A 247 30.20 -4.76 4.90
C SER A 247 29.99 -3.48 5.72
N PRO A 248 28.76 -2.97 5.88
CA PRO A 248 28.52 -1.79 6.71
C PRO A 248 28.68 -2.06 8.22
N VAL A 249 28.98 -3.29 8.63
CA VAL A 249 29.08 -3.72 10.03
C VAL A 249 30.50 -3.51 10.56
N GLY A 250 30.60 -2.86 11.72
CA GLY A 250 31.86 -2.60 12.40
C GLY A 250 31.89 -1.24 13.10
N VAL A 251 33.03 -0.93 13.71
CA VAL A 251 33.28 0.35 14.38
C VAL A 251 33.77 1.35 13.34
N TYR A 252 33.05 2.46 13.19
CA TYR A 252 33.38 3.48 12.21
C TYR A 252 34.41 4.47 12.77
N THR A 253 35.32 4.90 11.91
CA THR A 253 36.33 5.91 12.21
C THR A 253 35.80 7.32 11.99
N LEU A 254 36.23 8.23 12.86
CA LEU A 254 35.89 9.65 12.87
C LEU A 254 36.24 10.34 11.55
N GLY A 255 35.33 11.19 11.06
CA GLY A 255 35.54 12.10 9.96
C GLY A 255 34.97 13.50 10.24
N GLY A 256 35.61 14.54 9.70
CA GLY A 256 35.18 15.92 9.88
C GLY A 256 35.19 16.37 11.35
N THR A 257 34.07 16.92 11.82
CA THR A 257 33.85 17.44 13.18
C THR A 257 33.22 16.42 14.14
N ALA A 258 32.99 15.18 13.68
CA ALA A 258 32.37 14.16 14.49
C ALA A 258 33.22 13.76 15.71
N THR A 259 32.55 13.26 16.75
CA THR A 259 33.17 12.61 17.92
C THR A 259 32.48 11.28 18.24
N GLY A 260 33.11 10.43 19.06
CA GLY A 260 32.61 9.08 19.38
C GLY A 260 32.95 8.03 18.31
N ALA A 261 32.77 6.75 18.64
CA ALA A 261 33.13 5.62 17.77
C ALA A 261 31.89 4.74 17.54
N PRO A 262 30.95 5.16 16.67
CA PRO A 262 29.74 4.41 16.41
C PRO A 262 30.05 3.05 15.81
N GLU A 263 29.49 2.03 16.42
CA GLU A 263 29.50 0.66 15.95
C GLU A 263 28.16 0.33 15.29
N VAL A 264 28.23 -0.14 14.05
CA VAL A 264 27.08 -0.70 13.32
C VAL A 264 27.07 -2.21 13.53
N ALA A 265 25.98 -2.74 14.06
CA ALA A 265 25.77 -4.19 14.23
C ALA A 265 24.49 -4.65 13.53
N PRO A 266 24.41 -5.90 13.04
CA PRO A 266 23.22 -6.42 12.35
C PRO A 266 22.05 -6.68 13.31
N GLY A 267 20.83 -6.51 12.79
CA GLY A 267 19.58 -6.76 13.52
C GLY A 267 19.02 -5.51 14.21
N GLU A 268 18.25 -5.74 15.27
CA GLU A 268 17.60 -4.69 16.06
C GLU A 268 18.38 -4.46 17.37
N HIS A 269 18.51 -3.21 17.79
CA HIS A 269 18.99 -2.92 19.14
C HIS A 269 18.01 -3.51 20.16
N PRO A 270 18.43 -4.39 21.08
CA PRO A 270 17.61 -4.76 22.21
C PRO A 270 17.45 -3.52 23.09
N LEU A 271 16.24 -2.95 23.15
CA LEU A 271 15.94 -1.88 24.10
C LEU A 271 16.33 -2.27 25.53
#